data_AF-A0A2V7KL81-F1
#
_entry.id   AF-A0A2V7KL81-F1
#
_cell.length_a   1.000
_cell.length_b   1.000
_cell.length_c   1.000
_cell.angle_alpha   90.00
_cell.angle_beta   90.00
_cell.angle_gamma   90.00
#
_symmetry.space_group_name_H-M   'P 1'
#
loop_
_entity.id
_entity.type
_entity.pdbx_description
1 polymer ?
#
loop_
_entity_poly.entity_id
_entity_poly.type
_entity_poly.pdbx_seq_one_letter_code
_entity_poly.pdbx_strand_id
1 'polypeptide(L)' 'MSSKNVGWRDAGLRGFMGGLMLLASASLQDRPLVALGVGFIGLIFISTALFRMCPLYTVLRISSC' A
#
# COMPACT_ATOMS: atom_id res chain seq x y z
N MET A 1 -9.23 25.56 -1.47
CA MET A 1 -9.29 24.11 -1.18
C MET A 1 -8.52 23.39 -2.28
N SER A 2 -7.19 23.27 -2.14
CA SER A 2 -6.33 22.76 -3.22
C SER A 2 -6.33 21.23 -3.17
N SER A 3 -7.12 20.61 -4.04
CA SER A 3 -7.16 19.18 -4.28
C SER A 3 -5.78 18.71 -4.77
N LYS A 4 -4.94 18.24 -3.84
CA LYS A 4 -3.64 17.64 -4.17
C LYS A 4 -3.88 16.14 -4.38
N ASN A 5 -4.43 15.84 -5.55
CA ASN A 5 -4.68 14.49 -6.03
C ASN A 5 -3.35 13.73 -6.00
N VAL A 6 -3.27 12.62 -5.26
CA VAL A 6 -2.10 11.72 -5.31
C VAL A 6 -1.87 11.36 -6.77
N GLY A 7 -0.66 11.63 -7.26
CA GLY A 7 -0.30 11.34 -8.64
C GLY A 7 -0.53 9.86 -8.93
N TRP A 8 -0.96 9.54 -10.14
CA TRP A 8 -1.09 8.15 -10.60
C TRP A 8 0.21 7.34 -10.41
N ARG A 9 1.36 8.02 -10.34
CA ARG A 9 2.67 7.44 -10.08
C ARG A 9 2.79 6.86 -8.67
N ASP A 10 2.35 7.59 -7.64
CA ASP A 10 2.41 7.14 -6.25
C ASP A 10 1.40 6.03 -5.96
N ALA A 11 0.20 6.15 -6.53
CA ALA A 11 -0.79 5.08 -6.50
C ALA A 11 -0.25 3.82 -7.20
N GLY A 12 0.39 3.98 -8.36
CA GLY A 12 1.03 2.88 -9.08
C GLY A 12 2.15 2.21 -8.27
N LEU A 13 3.02 2.98 -7.62
CA LEU A 13 4.11 2.44 -6.80
C LEU A 13 3.58 1.65 -5.60
N ARG A 14 2.56 2.17 -4.92
CA ARG A 14 1.91 1.48 -3.79
C ARG A 14 1.19 0.20 -4.24
N GLY A 15 0.50 0.24 -5.37
CA GLY A 15 -0.12 -0.95 -5.96
C GLY A 15 0.92 -2.00 -6.34
N PHE A 16 2.04 -1.58 -6.93
CA PHE A 16 3.15 -2.46 -7.31
C PHE A 16 3.81 -3.10 -6.08
N MET A 17 4.14 -2.31 -5.05
CA MET A 17 4.68 -2.85 -3.79
C MET A 17 3.70 -3.81 -3.10
N GLY A 18 2.42 -3.46 -3.04
CA GLY A 18 1.41 -4.33 -2.45
C GLY A 18 1.24 -5.63 -3.23
N GLY A 19 1.30 -5.58 -4.57
CA GLY A 19 1.30 -6.76 -5.43
C GLY A 19 2.52 -7.66 -5.21
N LEU A 20 3.72 -7.08 -5.12
CA LEU A 20 4.94 -7.84 -4.79
C LEU A 20 4.85 -8.49 -3.41
N MET A 21 4.29 -7.81 -2.41
CA MET A 21 4.06 -8.39 -1.09
C MET A 21 3.07 -9.54 -1.12
N LEU A 22 2.01 -9.47 -1.94
CA LEU A 22 1.10 -10.60 -2.11
C LEU A 22 1.78 -11.79 -2.78
N LEU A 23 2.58 -11.56 -3.81
CA LEU A 23 3.39 -12.60 -4.45
C LEU A 23 4.38 -13.23 -3.46
N ALA A 24 5.05 -12.42 -2.65
CA ALA A 24 5.93 -12.91 -1.58
C ALA A 24 5.15 -13.68 -0.51
N SER A 25 3.94 -13.25 -0.16
CA SER A 25 3.09 -14.00 0.78
C SER A 25 2.69 -15.37 0.24
N ALA A 26 2.49 -15.49 -1.08
CA ALA A 26 2.15 -16.76 -1.72
C ALA A 26 3.33 -17.75 -1.73
N SER A 27 4.58 -17.28 -1.70
CA SER A 27 5.76 -18.14 -1.61
C SER A 27 6.11 -18.56 -0.17
N LEU A 28 5.49 -17.97 0.85
CA LEU A 28 5.75 -18.23 2.27
C LEU A 28 4.86 -19.36 2.84
N GLN A 29 4.64 -20.43 2.09
CA GLN A 29 3.77 -21.55 2.49
C GLN A 29 4.24 -22.26 3.77
N ASP A 30 5.55 -22.30 4.03
CA ASP A 30 6.13 -22.95 5.22
C ASP A 30 5.87 -22.18 6.52
N ARG A 31 5.45 -20.91 6.46
CA ARG A 31 5.25 -20.04 7.63
C ARG A 31 3.93 -19.28 7.53
N PRO A 32 2.80 -19.94 7.82
CA PRO A 32 1.45 -19.39 7.55
C PRO A 32 1.17 -18.09 8.29
N LEU A 33 1.65 -17.92 9.53
CA LEU A 33 1.50 -16.67 10.28
C LEU A 33 2.24 -15.50 9.61
N VAL A 34 3.43 -15.77 9.05
CA VAL A 34 4.23 -14.74 8.37
C VAL A 34 3.59 -14.41 7.02
N ALA A 35 3.13 -15.41 6.28
CA ALA A 35 2.39 -15.22 5.03
C ALA A 35 1.14 -14.34 5.25
N LEU A 36 0.38 -14.59 6.32
CA LEU A 36 -0.81 -13.82 6.65
C LEU A 36 -0.45 -12.35 6.95
N GLY A 37 0.60 -12.12 7.75
CA GLY A 37 1.07 -10.77 8.07
C GLY A 37 1.54 -10.00 6.84
N VAL A 38 2.36 -10.62 6.00
CA VAL A 38 2.88 -10.00 4.76
C VAL A 38 1.75 -9.73 3.77
N GLY A 39 0.81 -10.68 3.61
CA GLY A 39 -0.35 -10.52 2.74
C GLY A 39 -1.29 -9.40 3.21
N PHE A 40 -1.50 -9.27 4.52
CA PHE A 40 -2.31 -8.19 5.09
C PHE A 40 -1.69 -6.82 4.84
N ILE A 41 -0.36 -6.68 5.01
CA ILE A 41 0.35 -5.43 4.69
C ILE A 41 0.26 -5.13 3.19
N GLY A 42 0.41 -6.14 2.33
CA GLY A 42 0.22 -6.00 0.89
C GLY A 42 -1.17 -5.46 0.51
N LEU A 43 -2.23 -5.98 1.15
CA LEU A 43 -3.61 -5.49 0.97
C LEU A 43 -3.81 -4.05 1.44
N ILE A 44 -3.15 -3.62 2.51
CA ILE A 44 -3.17 -2.21 2.96
C ILE A 44 -2.53 -1.32 1.88
N PHE A 45 -1.42 -1.73 1.30
CA PHE A 45 -0.78 -0.97 0.22
C PHE A 45 -1.67 -0.89 -1.03
N ILE A 46 -2.28 -2.00 -1.44
CA ILE A 46 -3.19 -2.04 -2.60
C ILE A 46 -4.44 -1.19 -2.35
N SER A 47 -5.06 -1.31 -1.17
CA SER A 47 -6.23 -0.50 -0.84
C SER A 47 -5.90 1.00 -0.82
N THR A 48 -4.76 1.40 -0.25
CA THR A 48 -4.35 2.82 -0.29
C THR A 48 -4.04 3.32 -1.70
N ALA A 49 -3.53 2.47 -2.58
CA ALA A 49 -3.37 2.78 -4.00
C ALA A 49 -4.73 2.93 -4.71
N LEU A 50 -5.68 2.03 -4.44
CA LEU A 50 -7.00 2.00 -5.07
C LEU A 50 -7.86 3.21 -4.66
N PHE A 51 -7.86 3.53 -3.36
CA PHE A 51 -8.62 4.66 -2.82
C PHE A 51 -7.86 5.99 -2.89
N ARG A 52 -6.62 5.99 -3.40
CA ARG A 52 -5.72 7.16 -3.45
C ARG A 52 -5.64 7.91 -2.11
N MET A 53 -5.74 7.18 -1.00
CA MET A 53 -5.63 7.76 0.33
C MET A 53 -4.17 7.72 0.78
N CYS A 54 -3.67 8.84 1.29
CA CYS A 54 -2.32 8.98 1.82
C CYS A 54 -2.33 8.95 3.37
N PRO A 55 -2.46 7.77 4.02
CA PRO A 55 -2.54 7.70 5.47
C PRO A 55 -1.29 8.26 6.16
N LEU A 56 -0.11 8.09 5.55
CA LEU A 56 1.17 8.56 6.10
C LEU A 56 1.22 10.10 6.20
N TYR A 57 0.62 10.82 5.26
CA TYR A 57 0.59 12.29 5.24
C TYR A 57 -0.54 12.85 6.11
N THR A 58 -1.65 12.12 6.28
CA THR A 58 -2.68 12.43 7.28
C THR A 58 -2.12 12.33 8.70
N VAL A 59 -1.25 11.35 8.96
CA VAL A 59 -0.57 11.17 10.26
C VAL A 59 0.56 12.18 10.44
N LEU A 60 1.39 12.45 9.42
CA LEU A 60 2.49 13.42 9.51
C LEU A 60 2.09 14.88 9.26
N ARG A 61 0.83 15.18 8.91
CA ARG A 61 0.31 16.55 8.66
C ARG A 61 1.07 17.34 7.58
N ILE A 62 1.75 16.66 6.65
CA ILE A 62 2.53 17.29 5.57
C ILE A 62 1.62 17.53 4.35
N SER A 63 1.51 18.80 3.93
CA SER A 63 0.60 19.32 2.89
C SER A 63 1.07 19.10 1.44
N SER A 64 1.74 17.98 1.17
CA SER A 64 2.21 17.63 -0.17
C SER A 64 1.86 16.19 -0.53
N CYS A 65 0.85 16.03 -1.37
CA CYS A 65 0.77 14.94 -2.33
C CYS A 65 1.58 15.31 -3.57
#